data_AF-A0A0N0U4A1-F1
#
_entry.id   AF-A0A0N0U4A1-F1
#
_cell.length_a   1.000
_cell.length_b   1.000
_cell.length_c   1.000
_cell.angle_alpha   90.00
_cell.angle_beta   90.00
_cell.angle_gamma   90.00
#
_symmetry.space_group_name_H-M   'P 1'
#
loop_
_entity.id
_entity.type
_entity.pdbx_description
1 polymer ?
#
loop_
_entity_poly.entity_id
_entity_poly.type
_entity_poly.pdbx_seq_one_letter_code
_entity_poly.pdbx_strand_id
1 'polypeptide(L)'
;MALAHADSTNHISKFDCIVEKLVILTKKKIDETKLINNYLCDLNNLDYRYLTGLNNDAIQLLIKQLCFIITPVETDLIQNFCKLLVIITQNNIELQEQIFLYSKKWIVEICKSALPITHNNIILALKSLLTNKQFDNINHVSRNF
;
A
#
# COMPACT_ATOMS: atom_id res chain seq x y z
N MET A 1 21.44 -17.10 -17.11
CA MET A 1 20.94 -15.74 -17.38
C MET A 1 19.50 -15.71 -17.91
N ALA A 2 19.09 -16.59 -18.83
CA ALA A 2 17.71 -16.61 -19.34
C ALA A 2 16.62 -17.01 -18.31
N LEU A 3 16.91 -17.95 -17.40
CA LEU A 3 15.94 -18.43 -16.40
C LEU A 3 15.50 -17.33 -15.42
N ALA A 4 16.47 -16.59 -14.87
CA ALA A 4 16.21 -15.50 -13.91
C ALA A 4 15.42 -14.32 -14.51
N HIS A 5 15.54 -14.10 -15.83
CA HIS A 5 14.77 -13.09 -16.55
C HIS A 5 13.32 -13.53 -16.82
N ALA A 6 13.09 -14.81 -17.07
CA ALA A 6 11.75 -15.36 -17.23
C ALA A 6 10.98 -15.35 -15.89
N ASP A 7 11.66 -15.69 -14.79
CA ASP A 7 11.07 -15.67 -13.45
C ASP A 7 10.71 -14.25 -13.01
N SER A 8 11.60 -13.27 -13.17
CA SER A 8 11.31 -11.86 -12.81
C SER A 8 10.16 -11.27 -13.63
N THR A 9 10.07 -11.61 -14.93
CA THR A 9 8.96 -11.18 -15.79
C THR A 9 7.61 -11.74 -15.30
N ASN A 10 7.58 -13.01 -14.88
CA ASN A 10 6.40 -13.66 -14.32
C ASN A 10 5.97 -12.99 -13.00
N HIS A 11 6.92 -12.63 -12.13
CA HIS A 11 6.64 -11.92 -10.88
C HIS A 11 6.04 -10.52 -11.12
N ILE A 12 6.59 -9.76 -12.05
CA ILE A 12 6.09 -8.42 -12.42
C ILE A 12 4.68 -8.52 -13.02
N SER A 13 4.45 -9.43 -13.98
CA SER A 13 3.12 -9.62 -14.56
C SER A 13 2.08 -10.03 -13.52
N LYS A 14 2.47 -10.87 -12.54
CA LYS A 14 1.58 -11.24 -11.44
C LYS A 14 1.26 -10.04 -10.54
N PHE A 15 2.25 -9.22 -10.21
CA PHE A 15 2.05 -7.99 -9.44
C PHE A 15 1.08 -7.05 -10.15
N ASP A 16 1.35 -6.71 -11.41
CA ASP A 16 0.54 -5.79 -12.19
C ASP A 16 -0.90 -6.30 -12.32
N CYS A 17 -1.09 -7.61 -12.58
CA CYS A 17 -2.40 -8.22 -12.65
C CYS A 17 -3.19 -8.08 -11.34
N ILE A 18 -2.54 -8.27 -10.19
CA ILE A 18 -3.20 -8.13 -8.88
C ILE A 18 -3.56 -6.66 -8.61
N VAL A 19 -2.64 -5.73 -8.90
CA VAL A 19 -2.88 -4.28 -8.72
C VAL A 19 -4.03 -3.80 -9.61
N GLU A 20 -4.05 -4.17 -10.89
CA GLU A 20 -5.13 -3.81 -11.81
C GLU A 20 -6.48 -4.33 -11.33
N LYS A 21 -6.54 -5.59 -10.90
CA LYS A 21 -7.76 -6.17 -10.32
C LYS A 21 -8.20 -5.38 -9.11
N LEU A 22 -7.30 -5.09 -8.17
CA LEU A 22 -7.61 -4.30 -6.99
C LEU A 22 -8.14 -2.90 -7.36
N VAL A 23 -7.50 -2.18 -8.29
CA VAL A 23 -7.94 -0.85 -8.75
C VAL A 23 -9.36 -0.89 -9.35
N ILE A 24 -9.74 -1.98 -10.02
CA ILE A 24 -11.09 -2.17 -10.56
C ILE A 24 -12.07 -2.44 -9.42
N LEU A 25 -11.75 -3.36 -8.50
CA LEU A 25 -12.61 -3.75 -7.39
C LEU A 25 -12.92 -2.56 -6.47
N THR A 26 -11.91 -1.74 -6.14
CA THR A 26 -12.06 -0.57 -5.25
C THR A 26 -12.88 0.58 -5.86
N LYS A 27 -13.13 0.57 -7.18
CA LYS A 27 -14.03 1.55 -7.84
C LYS A 27 -15.49 1.14 -7.82
N LYS A 28 -15.79 -0.15 -7.67
CA LYS A 28 -17.17 -0.64 -7.71
C LYS A 28 -17.92 -0.17 -6.48
N LYS A 29 -19.22 0.11 -6.66
CA LYS A 29 -20.14 0.49 -5.57
C LYS A 29 -20.70 -0.73 -4.81
N ILE A 30 -20.28 -1.93 -5.18
CA ILE A 30 -20.71 -3.18 -4.54
C ILE A 30 -19.66 -3.53 -3.49
N ASP A 31 -20.11 -3.93 -2.31
CA ASP A 31 -19.25 -4.42 -1.25
C ASP A 31 -18.56 -5.73 -1.69
N GLU A 32 -17.30 -5.61 -2.11
CA GLU A 32 -16.42 -6.72 -2.47
C GLU A 32 -15.25 -6.83 -1.45
N THR A 33 -15.44 -6.37 -0.21
CA THR A 33 -14.39 -6.28 0.83
C THR A 33 -13.61 -7.57 1.03
N LYS A 34 -14.28 -8.72 1.06
CA LYS A 34 -13.61 -10.02 1.18
C LYS A 34 -12.69 -10.33 0.00
N LEU A 35 -13.13 -9.99 -1.21
CA LEU A 35 -12.36 -10.23 -2.43
C LEU A 35 -11.16 -9.29 -2.52
N ILE A 36 -11.36 -8.01 -2.15
CA ILE A 36 -10.28 -7.02 -2.03
C ILE A 36 -9.23 -7.51 -1.03
N ASN A 37 -9.67 -8.01 0.13
CA ASN A 37 -8.76 -8.51 1.16
C ASN A 37 -7.94 -9.72 0.69
N ASN A 38 -8.55 -10.64 -0.06
CA ASN A 38 -7.84 -11.78 -0.63
C ASN A 38 -6.74 -11.33 -1.60
N TYR A 39 -7.07 -10.42 -2.53
CA TYR A 39 -6.07 -9.90 -3.46
C TYR A 39 -4.98 -9.07 -2.76
N LEU A 40 -5.31 -8.32 -1.70
CA LEU A 40 -4.30 -7.65 -0.88
C LEU A 40 -3.38 -8.64 -0.16
N CYS A 41 -3.93 -9.75 0.34
CA CYS A 41 -3.13 -10.82 0.93
C CYS A 41 -2.17 -11.43 -0.11
N ASP A 42 -2.67 -11.73 -1.31
CA ASP A 42 -1.85 -12.24 -2.42
C ASP A 42 -0.73 -11.25 -2.79
N LEU A 43 -1.06 -9.95 -2.88
CA LEU A 43 -0.10 -8.87 -3.14
C LEU A 43 1.00 -8.83 -2.08
N ASN A 44 0.61 -8.87 -0.80
CA ASN A 44 1.52 -8.86 0.35
C ASN A 44 2.44 -10.09 0.46
N ASN A 45 2.12 -11.17 -0.25
CA ASN A 45 2.87 -12.42 -0.24
C ASN A 45 3.79 -12.57 -1.46
N LEU A 46 3.82 -11.59 -2.35
CA LEU A 46 4.78 -11.56 -3.45
C LEU A 46 6.20 -11.32 -2.95
N ASP A 47 7.18 -11.79 -3.73
CA ASP A 47 8.59 -11.54 -3.46
C ASP A 47 9.02 -10.25 -4.17
N TYR A 48 9.04 -9.15 -3.41
CA TYR A 48 9.35 -7.81 -3.91
C TYR A 48 10.80 -7.65 -4.37
N ARG A 49 11.69 -8.60 -4.03
CA ARG A 49 13.10 -8.59 -4.50
C ARG A 49 13.20 -8.71 -6.03
N TYR A 50 12.19 -9.29 -6.68
CA TYR A 50 12.16 -9.50 -8.13
C TYR A 50 11.27 -8.49 -8.88
N LEU A 51 10.71 -7.50 -8.17
CA LEU A 51 9.78 -6.52 -8.73
C LEU A 51 10.51 -5.24 -9.12
N THR A 52 11.19 -5.27 -10.26
CA THR A 52 11.87 -4.10 -10.84
C THR A 52 10.96 -3.39 -11.84
N GLY A 53 10.91 -2.06 -11.81
CA GLY A 53 10.18 -1.27 -12.82
C GLY A 53 8.65 -1.32 -12.68
N LEU A 54 8.16 -1.39 -11.44
CA LEU A 54 6.73 -1.40 -11.13
C LEU A 54 6.00 -0.16 -11.67
N ASN A 55 4.75 -0.34 -12.08
CA ASN A 55 3.86 0.76 -12.44
C ASN A 55 3.48 1.58 -11.20
N ASN A 56 4.26 2.62 -10.91
CA ASN A 56 4.08 3.46 -9.72
C ASN A 56 2.68 4.12 -9.72
N ASP A 57 2.19 4.60 -10.86
CA ASP A 57 0.90 5.29 -10.94
C ASP A 57 -0.28 4.39 -10.53
N ALA A 58 -0.25 3.11 -10.92
CA ALA A 58 -1.27 2.14 -10.53
C ALA A 58 -1.24 1.87 -9.02
N ILE A 59 -0.04 1.76 -8.43
CA ILE A 59 0.13 1.60 -6.98
C ILE A 59 -0.39 2.82 -6.22
N GLN A 60 -0.06 4.02 -6.69
CA GLN A 60 -0.49 5.29 -6.09
C GLN A 60 -2.01 5.40 -6.08
N LEU A 61 -2.63 5.07 -7.22
CA LEU A 61 -4.08 5.06 -7.37
C LEU A 61 -4.72 4.03 -6.42
N LEU A 62 -4.16 2.82 -6.35
CA LEU A 62 -4.64 1.77 -5.45
C LEU A 62 -4.60 2.23 -3.98
N ILE A 63 -3.47 2.76 -3.52
CA ILE A 63 -3.32 3.28 -2.15
C ILE A 63 -4.36 4.34 -1.86
N LYS A 64 -4.55 5.30 -2.78
CA LYS A 64 -5.54 6.37 -2.63
C LYS A 64 -6.95 5.81 -2.45
N GLN A 65 -7.32 4.83 -3.28
CA GLN A 65 -8.64 4.21 -3.22
C GLN A 65 -8.84 3.42 -1.92
N LEU A 66 -7.84 2.65 -1.49
CA LEU A 66 -7.89 1.89 -0.24
C LEU A 66 -8.00 2.80 0.98
N CYS A 67 -7.28 3.92 1.01
CA CYS A 67 -7.43 4.94 2.05
C CYS A 67 -8.85 5.53 2.10
N PHE A 68 -9.60 5.49 1.00
CA PHE A 68 -10.96 6.02 0.96
C PHE A 68 -12.01 4.98 1.37
N ILE A 69 -11.83 3.72 0.98
CA ILE A 69 -12.86 2.69 1.20
C ILE A 69 -12.69 1.91 2.51
N ILE A 70 -11.46 1.77 3.04
CA ILE A 70 -11.24 0.95 4.23
C ILE A 70 -11.73 1.69 5.47
N THR A 71 -12.68 1.06 6.15
CA THR A 71 -13.35 1.57 7.36
C THR A 71 -12.76 0.93 8.63
N PRO A 72 -12.95 1.56 9.81
CA PRO A 72 -12.39 1.06 11.07
C PRO A 72 -12.86 -0.34 11.51
N VAL A 73 -13.99 -0.83 10.99
CA VAL A 73 -14.56 -2.14 11.35
C VAL A 73 -13.89 -3.31 10.60
N GLU A 74 -13.20 -3.03 9.49
CA GLU A 74 -12.65 -4.03 8.59
C GLU A 74 -11.24 -4.46 9.03
N THR A 75 -11.18 -5.15 10.17
CA THR A 75 -9.93 -5.54 10.84
C THR A 75 -8.91 -6.19 9.89
N ASP A 76 -9.32 -7.17 9.10
CA ASP A 76 -8.40 -7.90 8.20
C ASP A 76 -7.88 -7.00 7.07
N LEU A 77 -8.75 -6.13 6.51
CA LEU A 77 -8.35 -5.17 5.48
C LEU A 77 -7.35 -4.15 6.03
N ILE A 78 -7.58 -3.64 7.23
CA ILE A 78 -6.64 -2.72 7.90
C ILE A 78 -5.28 -3.41 8.04
N GLN A 79 -5.25 -4.64 8.56
CA GLN A 79 -3.99 -5.37 8.75
C GLN A 79 -3.25 -5.59 7.43
N ASN A 80 -3.95 -6.04 6.39
CA ASN A 80 -3.35 -6.28 5.07
C ASN A 80 -2.93 -4.99 4.37
N PHE A 81 -3.71 -3.92 4.46
CA PHE A 81 -3.33 -2.65 3.86
C PHE A 81 -2.14 -2.00 4.59
N CYS A 82 -2.10 -2.07 5.92
CA CYS A 82 -0.92 -1.64 6.69
C CYS A 82 0.33 -2.44 6.29
N LYS A 83 0.21 -3.76 6.10
CA LYS A 83 1.33 -4.60 5.62
C LYS A 83 1.80 -4.15 4.23
N LEU A 84 0.88 -3.81 3.32
CA LEU A 84 1.22 -3.28 2.00
C LEU A 84 2.02 -1.97 2.11
N LEU A 85 1.57 -1.03 2.94
CA LEU A 85 2.28 0.24 3.16
C LEU A 85 3.71 0.02 3.69
N VAL A 86 3.89 -0.92 4.61
CA VAL A 86 5.23 -1.30 5.12
C VAL A 86 6.08 -1.86 3.98
N ILE A 87 5.56 -2.78 3.17
CA ILE A 87 6.30 -3.38 2.06
C ILE A 87 6.72 -2.32 1.04
N ILE A 88 5.81 -1.45 0.63
CA ILE A 88 6.06 -0.40 -0.36
C ILE A 88 7.18 0.53 0.13
N THR A 89 7.08 0.98 1.39
CA THR A 89 8.08 1.88 1.98
C THR A 89 9.44 1.20 2.14
N GLN A 90 9.50 -0.06 2.59
CA GLN A 90 10.75 -0.82 2.75
C GLN A 90 11.45 -1.12 1.43
N ASN A 91 10.69 -1.26 0.34
CA ASN A 91 11.23 -1.46 -1.00
C ASN A 91 11.53 -0.14 -1.73
N ASN A 92 11.55 0.99 -1.01
CA ASN A 92 11.82 2.32 -1.57
C ASN A 92 10.90 2.70 -2.75
N ILE A 93 9.68 2.20 -2.78
CA ILE A 93 8.68 2.63 -3.75
C ILE A 93 8.17 4.00 -3.31
N GLU A 94 8.50 5.01 -4.11
CA GLU A 94 8.23 6.41 -3.80
C GLU A 94 6.74 6.77 -3.98
N LEU A 95 6.11 7.23 -2.90
CA LEU A 95 4.76 7.79 -2.94
C LEU A 95 4.82 9.26 -3.36
N GLN A 96 3.85 9.71 -4.17
CA GLN A 96 3.65 11.15 -4.38
C GLN A 96 3.22 11.79 -3.06
N GLU A 97 3.63 13.05 -2.86
CA GLU A 97 3.36 13.80 -1.63
C GLU A 97 1.88 13.81 -1.24
N GLN A 98 0.98 13.96 -2.21
CA GLN A 98 -0.46 13.93 -1.95
C GLN A 98 -0.93 12.56 -1.43
N ILE A 99 -0.40 11.46 -1.99
CA ILE A 99 -0.74 10.09 -1.56
C ILE A 99 -0.17 9.80 -0.18
N PHE A 100 1.02 10.31 0.11
CA PHE A 100 1.60 10.28 1.45
C PHE A 100 0.71 10.98 2.48
N LEU A 101 0.21 12.18 2.15
CA LEU A 101 -0.70 12.93 3.03
C LEU A 101 -2.02 12.18 3.28
N TYR A 102 -2.62 11.58 2.22
CA TYR A 102 -3.82 10.75 2.37
C TYR A 102 -3.57 9.53 3.26
N SER A 103 -2.45 8.83 3.06
CA SER A 103 -2.08 7.65 3.84
C SER A 103 -1.88 8.01 5.32
N LYS A 104 -1.21 9.15 5.60
CA LYS A 104 -1.04 9.66 6.97
C LYS A 104 -2.38 9.98 7.62
N LYS A 105 -3.28 10.67 6.92
CA LYS A 105 -4.61 11.02 7.44
C LYS A 105 -5.42 9.76 7.76
N TRP A 106 -5.46 8.80 6.83
CA TRP A 106 -6.15 7.53 7.01
C TRP A 106 -5.60 6.75 8.22
N ILE A 107 -4.27 6.66 8.37
CA ILE A 107 -3.65 5.99 9.53
C ILE A 107 -4.10 6.62 10.85
N VAL A 108 -4.12 7.96 10.94
CA VAL A 108 -4.54 8.66 12.16
C VAL A 108 -6.02 8.42 12.48
N GLU A 109 -6.88 8.39 11.45
CA GLU A 109 -8.31 8.11 11.61
C GLU A 109 -8.58 6.68 12.08
N ILE A 110 -7.93 5.71 11.44
CA ILE A 110 -8.07 4.29 11.78
C ILE A 110 -7.44 3.98 13.14
N CYS A 111 -6.30 4.58 13.49
CA CYS A 111 -5.68 4.41 14.81
C CYS A 111 -6.60 4.82 15.98
N LYS A 112 -7.53 5.76 15.76
CA LYS A 112 -8.47 6.22 16.79
C LYS A 112 -9.68 5.31 16.96
N SER A 113 -10.10 4.66 15.86
CA SER A 113 -11.44 4.07 15.76
C SER A 113 -11.42 2.55 15.55
N ALA A 114 -10.28 1.98 15.15
CA ALA A 114 -10.16 0.55 14.87
C ALA A 114 -10.05 -0.28 16.14
N LEU A 115 -10.29 -1.59 16.01
CA LEU A 115 -10.13 -2.53 17.11
C LEU A 115 -8.64 -2.64 17.51
N PRO A 116 -8.33 -2.80 18.81
CA PRO A 116 -6.95 -2.89 19.31
C PRO A 116 -6.07 -3.94 18.63
N ILE A 117 -6.68 -5.03 18.12
CA ILE A 117 -5.98 -6.08 17.38
C ILE A 117 -5.26 -5.58 16.12
N THR A 118 -5.66 -4.43 15.57
CA THR A 118 -5.04 -3.81 14.39
C THR A 118 -3.89 -2.85 14.73
N HIS A 119 -3.77 -2.42 15.99
CA HIS A 119 -2.88 -1.30 16.37
C HIS A 119 -1.41 -1.58 16.06
N ASN A 120 -0.94 -2.82 16.25
CA ASN A 120 0.43 -3.17 15.92
C ASN A 120 0.73 -2.96 14.43
N ASN A 121 -0.16 -3.39 13.53
CA ASN A 121 -0.02 -3.17 12.10
C ASN A 121 -0.04 -1.68 11.74
N ILE A 122 -0.94 -0.92 12.35
CA ILE A 122 -1.06 0.53 12.14
C ILE A 122 0.22 1.27 12.56
N ILE A 123 0.75 0.95 13.75
CA ILE A 123 1.98 1.56 14.27
C ILE A 123 3.18 1.21 13.38
N LEU A 124 3.27 -0.04 12.90
CA LEU A 124 4.34 -0.45 11.99
C LEU A 124 4.27 0.29 10.65
N ALA A 125 3.07 0.46 10.08
CA ALA A 125 2.87 1.24 8.86
C ALA A 125 3.25 2.71 9.07
N LEU A 126 2.80 3.32 10.18
CA LEU A 126 3.15 4.69 10.52
C LEU A 126 4.66 4.87 10.68
N LYS A 127 5.31 3.98 11.44
CA LYS A 127 6.76 4.00 11.63
C LYS A 127 7.48 3.94 10.28
N SER A 128 7.07 3.01 9.41
CA SER A 128 7.73 2.80 8.11
C SER A 128 7.60 4.03 7.20
N LEU A 129 6.43 4.69 7.20
CA LEU A 129 6.23 5.96 6.49
C LEU A 129 7.08 7.10 7.04
N LEU A 130 7.21 7.21 8.37
CA LEU A 130 8.00 8.26 9.03
C LEU A 130 9.51 8.06 8.88
N THR A 131 9.98 6.81 8.80
CA THR A 131 11.40 6.49 8.61
C THR A 131 11.82 6.45 7.14
N ASN A 132 10.87 6.60 6.22
CA ASN A 132 11.18 6.64 4.80
C ASN A 132 11.86 7.98 4.46
N LYS A 133 12.94 7.95 3.66
CA LYS A 133 13.71 9.13 3.23
C LYS A 133 12.83 10.22 2.60
N GLN A 134 11.68 9.87 2.03
CA GLN A 134 10.70 10.83 1.51
C GLN A 134 10.15 11.78 2.59
N PHE A 135 10.04 11.33 3.84
CA PHE A 135 9.56 12.17 4.94
C PHE A 135 10.49 13.36 5.20
N ASP A 136 11.81 13.15 5.11
CA ASP A 136 12.80 14.21 5.30
C ASP A 136 12.73 15.24 4.15
N ASN A 137 12.50 14.78 2.91
CA ASN A 137 12.41 15.65 1.75
C ASN A 137 11.14 16.54 1.76
N ILE A 138 9.98 16.01 2.15
CA ILE A 138 8.72 16.78 2.24
C ILE A 138 8.80 17.87 3.33
N ASN A 139 9.43 17.55 4.47
CA ASN A 139 9.66 18.52 5.54
C ASN A 139 10.65 19.63 5.14
N HIS A 140 11.53 19.35 4.18
CA HIS A 140 12.48 20.35 3.68
C HIS A 140 11.84 21.36 2.73
N VAL A 141 10.88 20.92 1.90
CA VAL A 141 10.12 21.81 1.00
C VAL A 141 9.20 22.74 1.79
N SER A 142 8.55 22.24 2.84
CA SER A 142 7.65 23.03 3.70
C SER A 142 8.35 24.02 4.64
N ARG A 143 9.69 23.99 4.74
CA ARG A 143 10.49 25.01 5.46
C ARG A 143 10.98 26.17 4.58
N ASN A 144 10.85 26.05 3.25
CA ASN A 144 11.37 27.02 2.29
C ASN A 144 10.27 27.91 1.68
N PHE A 145 9.08 27.96 2.30
CA PHE A 145 7.98 28.88 1.96
C PHE A 145 7.61 29.74 3.17
#